data_AF-A0A7D5PAT2-F1
#
_entry.id   AF-A0A7D5PAT2-F1
#
_cell.length_a   1.000
_cell.length_b   1.000
_cell.length_c   1.000
_cell.angle_alpha   90.00
_cell.angle_beta   90.00
_cell.angle_gamma   90.00
#
_symmetry.space_group_name_H-M   'P 1'
#
loop_
_entity.id
_entity.type
_entity.pdbx_description
1 polymer ?
#
loop_
_entity_poly.entity_id
_entity_poly.type
_entity_poly.pdbx_seq_one_letter_code
_entity_poly.pdbx_strand_id
1 'polypeptide(L)'
;MVADGADESRGPDEPERADGEELARRFADAVATAGPTAGGELSVVDERADPEPTVDGTVAYAVAAGSRTLAAVSLHPDRLRVEFRAAPDEAAAAATDAGLRVRPKATRPPRTLAFVESTDEVERALDVFDAVVATLD
;
A
#
# COMPACT_ATOMS: atom_id res chain seq x y z
N MET A 1 -44.81 20.99 3.36
CA MET A 1 -43.34 21.08 3.35
C MET A 1 -42.82 20.03 4.31
N VAL A 2 -42.61 18.82 3.81
CA VAL A 2 -41.88 17.75 4.50
C VAL A 2 -40.99 17.19 3.40
N ALA A 3 -39.71 17.53 3.45
CA ALA A 3 -38.75 17.00 2.50
C ALA A 3 -38.36 15.59 2.94
N ASP A 4 -38.64 14.68 2.03
CA ASP A 4 -37.96 13.42 1.76
C ASP A 4 -36.44 13.53 1.96
N GLY A 5 -35.84 12.49 2.53
CA GLY A 5 -34.40 12.44 2.82
C GLY A 5 -34.01 11.04 3.27
N ALA A 6 -34.04 10.13 2.30
CA ALA A 6 -33.51 8.77 2.29
C ALA A 6 -32.57 8.37 3.45
N ASP A 7 -33.07 7.50 4.32
CA ASP A 7 -32.24 6.55 5.06
C ASP A 7 -31.91 5.41 4.09
N GLU A 8 -30.91 5.62 3.23
CA GLU A 8 -30.39 4.54 2.39
C GLU A 8 -29.66 3.54 3.29
N SER A 9 -30.32 2.40 3.47
CA SER A 9 -29.81 1.24 4.19
C SER A 9 -28.44 0.83 3.63
N ARG A 10 -27.38 1.12 4.39
CA ARG A 10 -26.03 0.60 4.15
C ARG A 10 -26.06 -0.92 4.28
N GLY A 11 -25.83 -1.63 3.17
CA GLY A 11 -25.80 -3.10 3.16
C GLY A 11 -24.66 -3.65 4.05
N PRO A 12 -24.84 -4.82 4.69
CA PRO A 12 -23.91 -5.36 5.69
C PRO A 12 -22.58 -5.93 5.16
N ASP A 13 -22.20 -5.68 3.90
CA ASP A 13 -21.03 -6.32 3.25
C ASP A 13 -20.15 -5.35 2.42
N GLU A 14 -20.26 -4.04 2.62
CA GLU A 14 -19.28 -3.10 2.04
C GLU A 14 -18.12 -2.91 3.01
N PRO A 15 -16.87 -3.23 2.62
CA PRO A 15 -15.71 -3.02 3.48
C PRO A 15 -15.69 -1.57 3.95
N GLU A 16 -15.41 -1.35 5.23
CA GLU A 16 -15.26 0.01 5.76
C GLU A 16 -14.21 0.74 4.91
N ARG A 17 -14.66 1.74 4.17
CA ARG A 17 -13.76 2.60 3.39
C ARG A 17 -12.97 3.43 4.39
N ALA A 18 -11.74 3.00 4.64
CA ALA A 18 -10.79 3.72 5.45
C ALA A 18 -10.21 4.89 4.63
N ASP A 19 -10.12 6.06 5.24
CA ASP A 19 -9.42 7.18 4.63
C ASP A 19 -7.93 6.86 4.51
N GLY A 20 -7.25 7.49 3.56
CA GLY A 20 -5.86 7.17 3.26
C GLY A 20 -4.92 7.31 4.45
N GLU A 21 -5.18 8.26 5.37
CA GLU A 21 -4.37 8.46 6.57
C GLU A 21 -4.49 7.26 7.54
N GLU A 22 -5.70 6.72 7.68
CA GLU A 22 -5.92 5.53 8.48
C GLU A 22 -5.20 4.33 7.86
N LEU A 23 -5.34 4.16 6.54
CA LEU A 23 -4.62 3.11 5.81
C LEU A 23 -3.11 3.28 5.96
N ALA A 24 -2.57 4.49 5.85
CA ALA A 24 -1.13 4.75 5.95
C ALA A 24 -0.57 4.37 7.30
N ARG A 25 -1.27 4.75 8.38
CA ARG A 25 -0.90 4.37 9.75
C ARG A 25 -0.97 2.86 9.94
N ARG A 26 -2.08 2.24 9.53
CA ARG A 26 -2.27 0.79 9.66
C ARG A 26 -1.21 0.02 8.89
N PHE A 27 -0.88 0.47 7.68
CA PHE A 27 0.16 -0.12 6.85
C PHE A 27 1.54 0.02 7.48
N ALA A 28 1.86 1.17 8.09
CA ALA A 28 3.11 1.38 8.81
C ALA A 28 3.22 0.47 10.05
N ASP A 29 2.15 0.35 10.84
CA ASP A 29 2.08 -0.55 12.00
C ASP A 29 2.23 -2.01 11.57
N ALA A 30 1.58 -2.41 10.47
CA ALA A 30 1.69 -3.75 9.92
C ALA A 30 3.13 -4.06 9.46
N VAL A 31 3.79 -3.13 8.76
CA VAL A 31 5.22 -3.25 8.40
C VAL A 31 6.10 -3.38 9.64
N ALA A 32 5.88 -2.57 10.67
CA ALA A 32 6.68 -2.58 11.89
C ALA A 32 6.50 -3.85 12.75
N THR A 33 5.39 -4.56 12.59
CA THR A 33 5.07 -5.80 13.32
C THR A 33 5.24 -7.05 12.46
N ALA A 34 5.55 -6.88 11.18
CA ALA A 34 5.80 -7.98 10.25
C ALA A 34 6.96 -8.85 10.77
N GLY A 35 6.80 -10.16 10.62
CA GLY A 35 7.85 -11.11 10.96
C GLY A 35 9.09 -10.95 10.07
N PRO A 36 10.21 -11.61 10.41
CA PRO A 36 11.39 -11.59 9.57
C PRO A 36 11.11 -12.27 8.22
N THR A 37 11.57 -11.65 7.14
CA THR A 37 11.50 -12.19 5.78
C THR A 37 12.83 -12.82 5.38
N ALA A 38 12.89 -13.51 4.22
CA ALA A 38 14.13 -14.13 3.73
C ALA A 38 15.31 -13.14 3.59
N GLY A 39 15.03 -11.90 3.19
CA GLY A 39 16.04 -10.86 2.96
C GLY A 39 16.13 -9.80 4.07
N GLY A 40 15.54 -10.06 5.24
CA GLY A 40 15.62 -9.21 6.44
C GLY A 40 14.27 -8.75 6.98
N GLU A 41 14.29 -8.02 8.09
CA GLU A 41 13.08 -7.43 8.67
C GLU A 41 12.61 -6.24 7.83
N LEU A 42 11.29 -6.16 7.59
CA LEU A 42 10.67 -5.01 6.95
C LEU A 42 10.67 -3.83 7.91
N SER A 43 10.91 -2.64 7.39
CA SER A 43 10.93 -1.42 8.19
C SER A 43 10.42 -0.23 7.39
N VAL A 44 9.77 0.70 8.10
CA VAL A 44 9.41 2.01 7.58
C VAL A 44 10.64 2.92 7.68
N VAL A 45 10.97 3.60 6.58
CA VAL A 45 12.12 4.51 6.47
C VAL A 45 11.73 5.78 5.72
N ASP A 46 12.56 6.83 5.80
CA ASP A 46 12.34 8.11 5.11
C ASP A 46 10.96 8.72 5.40
N GLU A 47 10.48 8.59 6.64
CA GLU A 47 9.19 9.11 7.07
C GLU A 47 9.14 10.63 6.97
N ARG A 48 8.09 11.12 6.32
CA ARG A 48 7.78 12.54 6.22
C ARG A 48 6.96 12.96 7.43
N ALA A 49 7.33 14.09 8.03
CA ALA A 49 6.50 14.74 9.04
C ALA A 49 5.22 15.27 8.39
N ASP A 50 4.07 14.87 8.93
CA ASP A 50 2.72 15.34 8.57
C ASP A 50 2.46 15.39 7.04
N PRO A 51 2.48 14.24 6.33
CA PRO A 51 2.20 14.21 4.91
C PRO A 51 0.72 14.43 4.64
N GLU A 52 0.37 15.51 3.95
CA GLU A 52 -1.03 15.79 3.58
C GLU A 52 -1.48 14.93 2.38
N PRO A 53 -2.67 14.29 2.43
CA PRO A 53 -3.19 13.49 1.31
C PRO A 53 -3.49 14.37 0.10
N THR A 54 -3.07 13.92 -1.09
CA THR A 54 -3.34 14.61 -2.36
C THR A 54 -3.85 13.65 -3.43
N VAL A 55 -4.59 14.18 -4.41
CA VAL A 55 -5.12 13.37 -5.52
C VAL A 55 -4.02 12.67 -6.32
N ASP A 56 -2.85 13.31 -6.47
CA ASP A 56 -1.68 12.77 -7.15
C ASP A 56 -0.81 11.84 -6.27
N GLY A 57 -1.08 11.85 -4.97
CA GLY A 57 -0.40 11.07 -3.96
C GLY A 57 0.81 11.80 -3.38
N THR A 58 0.83 11.97 -2.06
CA THR A 58 1.96 12.55 -1.33
C THR A 58 2.81 11.42 -0.77
N VAL A 59 4.11 11.37 -1.09
CA VAL A 59 4.99 10.36 -0.49
C VAL A 59 5.07 10.59 1.03
N ALA A 60 4.60 9.58 1.79
CA ALA A 60 4.56 9.60 3.25
C ALA A 60 5.82 8.95 3.84
N TYR A 61 6.23 7.80 3.30
CA TYR A 61 7.41 7.05 3.73
C TYR A 61 7.83 6.05 2.66
N ALA A 62 8.92 5.35 2.90
CA ALA A 62 9.36 4.20 2.13
C ALA A 62 9.40 2.94 3.00
N VAL A 63 9.36 1.78 2.35
CA VAL A 63 9.51 0.47 3.01
C VAL A 63 10.82 -0.16 2.53
N ALA A 64 11.59 -0.67 3.47
CA ALA A 64 12.88 -1.33 3.23
C ALA A 64 12.92 -2.73 3.87
N ALA A 65 13.72 -3.62 3.29
CA ALA A 65 14.18 -4.83 3.95
C ALA A 65 15.68 -4.69 4.22
N GLY A 66 16.07 -4.70 5.50
CA GLY A 66 17.45 -4.40 5.90
C GLY A 66 17.93 -3.04 5.35
N SER A 67 18.98 -3.03 4.53
CA SER A 67 19.54 -1.81 3.94
C SER A 67 18.97 -1.45 2.56
N ARG A 68 18.03 -2.25 2.02
CA ARG A 68 17.50 -2.06 0.67
C ARG A 68 16.07 -1.51 0.70
N THR A 69 15.89 -0.31 0.15
CA THR A 69 14.56 0.25 -0.10
C THR A 69 13.84 -0.50 -1.22
N LEU A 70 12.63 -0.96 -0.94
CA LEU A 70 11.82 -1.77 -1.85
C LEU A 70 10.78 -0.93 -2.59
N ALA A 71 10.06 -0.09 -1.86
CA ALA A 71 8.96 0.70 -2.38
C ALA A 71 8.79 2.04 -1.66
N ALA A 72 8.12 2.98 -2.32
CA ALA A 72 7.64 4.22 -1.70
C ALA A 72 6.12 4.17 -1.52
N VAL A 73 5.62 4.62 -0.37
CA VAL A 73 4.18 4.68 -0.07
C VAL A 73 3.70 6.11 -0.22
N SER A 74 2.74 6.30 -1.11
CA SER A 74 2.10 7.60 -1.37
C SER A 74 0.67 7.61 -0.84
N LEU A 75 0.35 8.65 -0.08
CA LEU A 75 -0.93 8.91 0.53
C LEU A 75 -1.86 9.63 -0.45
N HIS A 76 -2.99 9.01 -0.76
CA HIS A 76 -4.14 9.65 -1.41
C HIS A 76 -5.27 9.85 -0.39
N PRO A 77 -6.33 10.63 -0.69
CA PRO A 77 -7.43 10.83 0.24
C PRO A 77 -8.12 9.53 0.68
N ASP A 78 -8.22 8.56 -0.23
CA ASP A 78 -9.07 7.37 -0.09
C ASP A 78 -8.31 6.05 -0.20
N ARG A 79 -6.97 6.09 -0.36
CA ARG A 79 -6.14 4.89 -0.60
C ARG A 79 -4.66 5.18 -0.40
N LEU A 80 -3.86 4.12 -0.40
CA LEU A 80 -2.41 4.20 -0.60
C LEU A 80 -2.04 3.79 -2.02
N ARG A 81 -0.95 4.36 -2.51
CA ARG A 81 -0.23 3.88 -3.69
C ARG A 81 1.16 3.44 -3.25
N VAL A 82 1.43 2.14 -3.38
CA VAL A 82 2.75 1.56 -3.15
C VAL A 82 3.49 1.48 -4.50
N GLU A 83 4.57 2.24 -4.63
CA GLU A 83 5.41 2.26 -5.83
C GLU A 83 6.66 1.41 -5.61
N PHE A 84 6.61 0.16 -6.09
CA PHE A 84 7.72 -0.77 -6.08
C PHE A 84 8.80 -0.37 -7.10
N ARG A 85 10.03 -0.30 -6.59
CA ARG A 85 11.25 -0.02 -7.38
C ARG A 85 12.15 -1.25 -7.45
N ALA A 86 12.15 -2.08 -6.41
CA ALA A 86 12.81 -3.37 -6.39
C ALA A 86 11.88 -4.45 -6.98
N ALA A 87 12.45 -5.35 -7.79
CA ALA A 87 11.74 -6.44 -8.47
C ALA A 87 10.34 -6.07 -8.99
N PRO A 88 10.18 -5.04 -9.86
CA PRO A 88 8.87 -4.52 -10.24
C PRO A 88 7.99 -5.56 -10.97
N ASP A 89 8.59 -6.48 -11.73
CA ASP A 89 7.83 -7.55 -12.40
C ASP A 89 7.25 -8.55 -11.39
N GLU A 90 8.03 -8.93 -10.37
CA GLU A 90 7.55 -9.78 -9.27
C GLU A 90 6.47 -9.08 -8.46
N ALA A 91 6.69 -7.80 -8.11
CA ALA A 91 5.68 -7.01 -7.41
C ALA A 91 4.36 -6.95 -8.19
N ALA A 92 4.42 -6.89 -9.52
CA ALA A 92 3.23 -6.87 -10.36
C ALA A 92 2.49 -8.21 -10.35
N ALA A 93 3.23 -9.33 -10.45
CA ALA A 93 2.67 -10.67 -10.38
C ALA A 93 2.03 -10.92 -9.01
N ALA A 94 2.81 -10.81 -7.92
CA ALA A 94 2.35 -11.06 -6.56
C ALA A 94 1.16 -10.17 -6.17
N ALA A 95 1.18 -8.87 -6.52
CA ALA A 95 0.05 -7.99 -6.23
C ALA A 95 -1.20 -8.35 -7.03
N THR A 96 -1.05 -8.86 -8.26
CA THR A 96 -2.18 -9.33 -9.07
C THR A 96 -2.77 -10.61 -8.48
N ASP A 97 -1.93 -11.57 -8.10
CA ASP A 97 -2.36 -12.83 -7.44
C ASP A 97 -3.04 -12.56 -6.09
N ALA A 98 -2.56 -11.56 -5.34
CA ALA A 98 -3.17 -11.09 -4.11
C ALA A 98 -4.49 -10.31 -4.32
N GLY A 99 -4.90 -10.07 -5.57
CA GLY A 99 -6.14 -9.36 -5.89
C GLY A 99 -6.08 -7.85 -5.69
N LEU A 100 -4.88 -7.26 -5.58
CA LEU A 100 -4.70 -5.81 -5.53
C LEU A 100 -4.84 -5.22 -6.93
N ARG A 101 -5.23 -3.95 -6.98
CA ARG A 101 -5.17 -3.19 -8.23
C ARG A 101 -3.72 -2.86 -8.56
N VAL A 102 -3.26 -3.24 -9.75
CA VAL A 102 -1.87 -3.06 -10.19
C VAL A 102 -1.80 -2.21 -11.46
N ARG A 103 -0.80 -1.34 -11.54
CA ARG A 103 -0.42 -0.62 -12.76
C ARG A 103 1.10 -0.58 -12.93
N PRO A 104 1.67 -1.39 -13.86
CA PRO A 104 3.04 -1.23 -14.29
C PRO A 104 3.27 0.15 -14.92
N LYS A 105 4.41 0.75 -14.65
CA LYS A 105 4.80 2.08 -15.10
C LYS A 105 6.05 1.97 -15.98
N ALA A 106 5.90 2.35 -17.25
CA ALA A 106 6.98 2.34 -18.24
C ALA A 106 7.98 3.50 -18.05
N THR A 107 8.60 3.59 -16.88
CA THR A 107 9.73 4.49 -16.58
C THR A 107 11.07 3.78 -16.77
N ARG A 108 12.18 4.52 -16.71
CA ARG A 108 13.52 3.96 -16.56
C ARG A 108 14.17 4.48 -15.27
N PRO A 109 14.45 3.61 -14.28
CA PRO A 109 14.12 2.19 -14.21
C PRO A 109 12.59 1.92 -14.19
N PRO A 110 12.14 0.71 -14.60
CA PRO A 110 10.74 0.33 -14.54
C PRO A 110 10.23 0.31 -13.10
N ARG A 111 8.93 0.53 -12.92
CA ARG A 111 8.28 0.55 -11.60
C ARG A 111 6.91 -0.10 -11.68
N THR A 112 6.42 -0.57 -10.53
CA THR A 112 5.07 -1.12 -10.40
C THR A 112 4.31 -0.37 -9.32
N LEU A 113 3.08 0.02 -9.63
CA LEU A 113 2.17 0.66 -8.69
C LEU A 113 1.14 -0.37 -8.23
N ALA A 114 1.05 -0.60 -6.92
CA ALA A 114 -0.05 -1.33 -6.29
C ALA A 114 -0.90 -0.34 -5.48
N PHE A 115 -2.20 -0.54 -5.43
CA PHE A 115 -3.12 0.29 -4.65
C PHE A 115 -3.68 -0.51 -3.47
N VAL A 116 -3.75 0.13 -2.31
CA VAL A 116 -4.36 -0.39 -1.09
C VAL A 116 -5.53 0.53 -0.77
N GLU A 117 -6.74 0.03 -0.99
CA GLU A 117 -8.01 0.76 -0.97
C GLU A 117 -8.88 0.33 0.24
N SER A 118 -8.46 -0.67 1.01
CA SER A 118 -9.15 -1.17 2.21
C SER A 118 -8.17 -1.73 3.25
N THR A 119 -8.67 -1.94 4.48
CA THR A 119 -7.86 -2.45 5.60
C THR A 119 -7.45 -3.92 5.40
N ASP A 120 -8.27 -4.75 4.80
CA ASP A 120 -7.93 -6.15 4.47
C ASP A 120 -6.82 -6.26 3.41
N GLU A 121 -6.69 -5.24 2.55
CA GLU A 121 -5.64 -5.19 1.52
C GLU A 121 -4.25 -4.84 2.09
N VAL A 122 -4.17 -4.35 3.34
CA VAL A 122 -2.88 -4.08 4.02
C VAL A 122 -2.06 -5.36 4.15
N GLU A 123 -2.68 -6.44 4.64
CA GLU A 123 -2.01 -7.74 4.80
C GLU A 123 -1.61 -8.32 3.44
N ARG A 124 -2.51 -8.24 2.46
CA ARG A 124 -2.23 -8.68 1.08
C ARG A 124 -1.07 -7.92 0.46
N ALA A 125 -0.91 -6.64 0.78
CA ALA A 125 0.22 -5.86 0.32
C ALA A 125 1.52 -6.25 1.03
N LEU A 126 1.50 -6.70 2.30
CA LEU A 126 2.68 -7.29 2.95
C LEU A 126 3.14 -8.59 2.26
N ASP A 127 2.21 -9.46 1.85
CA ASP A 127 2.55 -10.68 1.09
C ASP A 127 3.34 -10.35 -0.20
N VAL A 128 3.05 -9.19 -0.83
CA VAL A 128 3.80 -8.71 -2.00
C VAL A 128 5.22 -8.30 -1.63
N PHE A 129 5.43 -7.67 -0.47
CA PHE A 129 6.78 -7.35 0.02
C PHE A 129 7.58 -8.63 0.28
N ASP A 130 6.97 -9.66 0.85
CA ASP A 130 7.62 -10.96 1.09
C ASP A 130 8.06 -11.62 -0.22
N ALA A 131 7.19 -11.64 -1.24
CA ALA A 131 7.51 -12.17 -2.57
C ALA A 131 8.64 -11.38 -3.25
N VAL A 132 8.60 -10.05 -3.16
CA VAL A 132 9.66 -9.17 -3.67
C VAL A 132 10.98 -9.44 -2.97
N VAL A 133 10.97 -9.58 -1.65
CA VAL A 133 12.19 -9.87 -0.89
C VAL A 133 12.74 -11.26 -1.22
N ALA A 134 11.89 -12.29 -1.30
CA ALA A 134 12.30 -13.64 -1.67
C ALA A 134 12.93 -13.72 -3.07
N THR A 135 12.54 -12.82 -3.99
CA THR A 135 13.15 -12.71 -5.33
C THR A 135 14.52 -12.05 -5.34
N LEU A 136 14.86 -11.31 -4.28
CA LEU A 136 16.08 -10.50 -4.19
C LEU A 136 17.23 -11.17 -3.42
N ASP A 137 16.96 -12.30 -2.78
CA ASP A 137 17.93 -13.15 -2.06
C ASP A 137 18.70 -14.10 -2.99
#